data_AF-A0A2A4QJR0-F1
#
_entry.id   AF-A0A2A4QJR0-F1
#
_cell.length_a   1.000
_cell.length_b   1.000
_cell.length_c   1.000
_cell.angle_alpha   90.00
_cell.angle_beta   90.00
_cell.angle_gamma   90.00
#
_symmetry.space_group_name_H-M   'P 1'
#
loop_
_entity.id
_entity.type
_entity.pdbx_description
1 polymer ?
#
loop_
_entity_poly.entity_id
_entity_poly.type
_entity_poly.pdbx_seq_one_letter_code
_entity_poly.pdbx_strand_id
1 'polypeptide(L)'
;ASRIIKMHKPDYEYLPPARYDMLEVAKSKSLANILDDFKSNRKATIDFFEGIDPTILDVSESVKDRKFTIRAIAFILSGHCQHHLNVIQERYLASSN
;
A
#
# COMPACT_ATOMS: atom_id res chain seq x y z
N ALA A 1 23.72 10.92 2.86
CA ALA A 1 22.69 11.98 2.87
C ALA A 1 21.32 11.30 2.91
N SER A 2 20.79 11.02 4.11
CA SER A 2 19.51 10.33 4.28
C SER A 2 18.37 11.25 3.87
N ARG A 3 17.65 10.87 2.81
CA ARG A 3 16.39 11.51 2.44
C ARG A 3 15.32 11.03 3.41
N ILE A 4 15.25 11.65 4.59
CA ILE A 4 14.04 11.59 5.40
C ILE A 4 12.98 12.32 4.58
N ILE A 5 12.09 11.57 3.93
CA ILE A 5 10.84 12.12 3.40
C ILE A 5 10.02 12.48 4.65
N LYS A 6 10.23 13.69 5.18
CA LYS A 6 9.17 14.34 5.94
C LYS A 6 8.03 14.50 4.95
N MET A 7 7.00 13.67 5.07
CA MET A 7 5.67 14.03 4.59
C MET A 7 5.21 15.23 5.43
N HIS A 8 5.77 16.41 5.13
CA HIS A 8 5.19 17.68 5.48
C HIS A 8 3.84 17.67 4.79
N LYS A 9 2.74 17.62 5.57
CA LYS A 9 1.41 17.90 5.04
C LYS A 9 1.35 19.42 4.91
N PRO A 10 1.56 20.01 3.72
CA PRO A 10 1.29 21.43 3.58
C PRO A 10 -0.23 21.55 3.67
N ASP A 11 -0.70 22.21 4.72
CA ASP A 11 -2.01 22.85 4.83
C ASP A 11 -3.07 22.26 3.90
N TYR A 12 -3.59 21.09 4.26
CA TYR A 12 -4.79 20.56 3.62
C TYR A 12 -5.91 21.51 4.02
N GLU A 13 -6.18 22.50 3.17
CA GLU A 13 -7.43 23.24 3.21
C GLU A 13 -8.53 22.18 3.25
N TYR A 14 -9.35 22.22 4.31
CA TYR A 14 -10.47 21.30 4.49
C TYR A 14 -11.45 21.53 3.34
N LEU A 15 -11.20 20.87 2.21
CA LEU A 15 -12.15 20.79 1.12
C LEU A 15 -13.39 20.12 1.71
N PRO A 16 -14.56 20.79 1.65
CA PRO A 16 -15.79 20.20 2.16
C PRO A 16 -15.99 18.85 1.47
N PRO A 17 -16.57 17.86 2.18
CA PRO A 17 -16.83 16.55 1.61
C PRO A 17 -17.96 16.67 0.60
N ALA A 18 -17.69 17.26 -0.56
CA ALA A 18 -18.20 16.70 -1.79
C ALA A 18 -17.63 15.29 -1.81
N ARG A 19 -18.37 14.35 -1.20
CA ARG A 19 -18.09 12.93 -1.18
C ARG A 19 -17.91 12.51 -2.62
N TYR A 20 -16.67 12.52 -3.08
CA TYR A 20 -16.27 11.61 -4.13
C TYR A 20 -16.57 10.25 -3.51
N ASP A 21 -17.64 9.62 -3.95
CA ASP A 21 -17.93 8.27 -3.52
C ASP A 21 -16.78 7.42 -4.04
N MET A 22 -15.79 7.19 -3.16
CA MET A 22 -14.58 6.45 -3.47
C MET A 22 -14.92 5.07 -4.02
N LEU A 23 -16.10 4.54 -3.68
CA LEU A 23 -16.62 3.30 -4.23
C LEU A 23 -17.04 3.46 -5.69
N GLU A 24 -17.80 4.50 -6.05
CA GLU A 24 -18.21 4.75 -7.44
C GLU A 24 -17.02 5.05 -8.34
N VAL A 25 -15.99 5.68 -7.79
CA VAL A 25 -14.75 6.02 -8.50
C VAL A 25 -13.87 4.79 -8.66
N ALA A 26 -13.82 3.91 -7.67
CA ALA A 26 -13.16 2.63 -7.81
C ALA A 26 -13.87 1.73 -8.83
N LYS A 27 -15.21 1.73 -8.84
CA LYS A 27 -16.04 0.96 -9.79
C LYS A 27 -15.91 1.44 -11.22
N SER A 28 -15.64 2.72 -11.46
CA SER A 28 -15.52 3.27 -12.81
C SER A 28 -14.17 3.00 -13.48
N LYS A 29 -13.18 2.48 -12.74
CA LYS A 29 -11.87 2.13 -13.30
C LYS A 29 -11.92 0.81 -14.08
N SER A 30 -11.31 0.81 -15.26
CA SER A 30 -11.04 -0.42 -15.99
C SER A 30 -10.04 -1.30 -15.23
N LEU A 31 -10.08 -2.61 -15.47
CA LEU A 31 -9.11 -3.54 -14.90
C LEU A 31 -7.67 -3.18 -15.28
N ALA A 32 -7.45 -2.69 -16.51
CA ALA A 32 -6.14 -2.22 -16.96
C ALA A 32 -5.62 -1.05 -16.11
N ASN A 33 -6.47 -0.05 -15.84
CA ASN A 33 -6.09 1.09 -15.01
C ASN A 33 -5.78 0.65 -13.57
N ILE A 34 -6.57 -0.25 -13.00
CA ILE A 34 -6.32 -0.81 -11.65
C ILE A 34 -4.98 -1.54 -11.61
N LEU A 35 -4.67 -2.32 -12.66
CA LEU A 35 -3.41 -3.05 -12.77
C LEU A 35 -2.21 -2.09 -12.85
N ASP A 36 -2.33 -1.01 -13.61
CA ASP A 36 -1.24 -0.02 -13.76
C ASP A 36 -1.04 0.82 -12.49
N ASP A 37 -2.12 1.17 -11.79
CA ASP A 37 -2.06 1.77 -10.46
C ASP A 37 -1.35 0.83 -9.46
N PHE A 38 -1.70 -0.46 -9.48
CA PHE A 38 -1.07 -1.46 -8.62
C PHE A 38 0.43 -1.62 -8.92
N LYS A 39 0.83 -1.70 -10.20
CA LYS A 39 2.24 -1.77 -10.60
C LYS A 39 3.03 -0.56 -10.12
N SER A 40 2.46 0.64 -10.29
CA SER A 40 3.09 1.90 -9.87
C SER A 40 3.28 1.93 -8.36
N ASN A 41 2.24 1.56 -7.60
CA ASN A 41 2.30 1.50 -6.15
C ASN A 41 3.28 0.42 -5.65
N ARG A 42 3.32 -0.75 -6.32
CA ARG A 42 4.26 -1.83 -6.00
C ARG A 42 5.70 -1.37 -6.21
N LYS A 43 5.99 -0.70 -7.33
CA LYS A 43 7.32 -0.13 -7.60
C LYS A 43 7.71 0.90 -6.54
N ALA A 44 6.86 1.88 -6.28
CA ALA A 44 7.13 2.91 -5.28
C ALA A 44 7.39 2.32 -3.88
N THR A 45 6.65 1.26 -3.52
CA THR A 45 6.85 0.53 -2.27
C THR A 45 8.22 -0.14 -2.21
N ILE A 46 8.65 -0.83 -3.28
CA ILE A 46 9.98 -1.47 -3.34
C ILE A 46 11.06 -0.40 -3.21
N ASP A 47 11.00 0.64 -4.05
CA ASP A 47 11.96 1.73 -4.05
C ASP A 47 12.06 2.41 -2.66
N PHE A 48 10.93 2.55 -1.95
CA PHE A 48 10.89 3.06 -0.58
C PHE A 48 11.67 2.18 0.40
N PHE A 49 11.42 0.86 0.42
CA PHE A 49 12.10 -0.05 1.34
C PHE A 49 13.57 -0.27 0.98
N GLU A 50 13.95 -0.23 -0.30
CA GLU A 50 15.35 -0.25 -0.74
C GLU A 50 16.12 1.00 -0.29
N GLY A 51 15.43 2.13 -0.16
CA GLY A 51 16.00 3.39 0.32
C GLY A 51 16.11 3.52 1.85
N ILE A 52 15.59 2.56 2.62
CA ILE A 52 15.62 2.60 4.09
C ILE A 52 16.98 2.13 4.61
N ASP A 53 17.54 2.88 5.56
CA ASP A 53 18.73 2.46 6.30
C ASP A 53 18.45 1.16 7.08
N PRO A 54 19.22 0.07 6.85
CA PRO A 54 19.04 -1.18 7.58
C PRO A 54 19.06 -1.02 9.11
N THR A 55 19.74 -0.01 9.65
CA THR A 55 19.84 0.22 11.09
C THR A 55 18.51 0.61 11.74
N ILE A 56 17.53 1.08 10.96
CA ILE A 56 16.22 1.50 11.49
C ILE A 56 15.11 0.47 11.25
N LEU A 57 15.40 -0.67 10.61
CA LEU A 57 14.38 -1.66 10.28
C LEU A 57 13.64 -2.23 11.50
N ASP A 58 14.33 -2.26 12.66
CA ASP A 58 13.79 -2.76 13.92
C ASP A 58 13.24 -1.65 14.83
N VAL A 59 13.24 -0.38 14.36
CA VAL A 59 12.50 0.71 15.03
C VAL A 59 11.02 0.36 15.03
N SER A 60 10.40 0.44 16.20
CA SER A 60 8.99 0.12 16.40
C SER A 60 8.19 1.32 16.86
N GLU A 61 6.99 1.48 16.31
CA GLU A 61 6.00 2.46 16.74
C GLU A 61 4.74 1.74 17.22
N SER A 62 4.03 2.34 18.17
CA SER A 62 2.78 1.79 18.72
C SER A 62 1.58 2.32 17.96
N VAL A 63 0.79 1.43 17.38
CA VAL A 63 -0.49 1.75 16.74
C VAL A 63 -1.57 0.91 17.41
N LYS A 64 -2.51 1.56 18.12
CA LYS A 64 -3.62 0.88 18.84
C LYS A 64 -3.12 -0.29 19.71
N ASP A 65 -2.15 -0.01 20.57
CA ASP A 65 -1.52 -0.96 21.50
C ASP A 65 -0.78 -2.14 20.86
N ARG A 66 -0.54 -2.08 19.55
CA ARG A 66 0.29 -3.05 18.82
C ARG A 66 1.56 -2.37 18.35
N LYS A 67 2.70 -2.99 18.62
CA LYS A 67 4.00 -2.52 18.12
C LYS A 67 4.24 -3.08 16.72
N PHE A 68 4.56 -2.20 15.79
CA PHE A 68 4.98 -2.57 14.45
C PHE A 68 6.38 -2.04 14.19
N THR A 69 7.28 -2.91 13.76
CA THR A 69 8.56 -2.47 13.21
C THR A 69 8.41 -2.12 11.73
N ILE A 70 9.30 -1.28 11.21
CA ILE A 70 9.37 -1.00 9.77
C ILE A 70 9.50 -2.31 8.97
N ARG A 71 10.34 -3.23 9.46
CA ARG A 71 10.51 -4.59 8.91
C ARG A 71 9.19 -5.36 8.88
N ALA A 72 8.41 -5.34 9.96
CA ALA A 72 7.14 -6.06 10.04
C ALA A 72 6.14 -5.55 8.98
N ILE A 73 6.10 -4.25 8.72
CA ILE A 73 5.24 -3.67 7.68
C ILE A 73 5.59 -4.21 6.28
N ALA A 74 6.88 -4.35 5.96
CA ALA A 74 7.31 -4.93 4.69
C ALA A 74 6.78 -6.38 4.49
N PHE A 75 6.86 -7.20 5.54
CA PHE A 75 6.35 -8.59 5.51
C PHE A 75 4.82 -8.65 5.47
N ILE A 76 4.12 -7.80 6.21
CA ILE A 76 2.66 -7.74 6.17
C ILE A 76 2.18 -7.40 4.77
N LEU A 77 2.82 -6.44 4.10
CA LEU A 77 2.44 -6.02 2.77
C LEU A 77 2.66 -7.12 1.72
N SER A 78 3.81 -7.79 1.76
CA SER A 78 4.08 -8.91 0.84
C SER A 78 3.13 -10.09 1.07
N GLY A 79 2.89 -10.46 2.33
CA GLY A 79 1.93 -11.49 2.70
C GLY A 79 0.48 -11.14 2.30
N HIS A 80 0.09 -9.87 2.44
CA HIS A 80 -1.22 -9.38 2.02
C HIS A 80 -1.42 -9.50 0.50
N CYS A 81 -0.42 -9.10 -0.29
CA CYS A 81 -0.47 -9.28 -1.75
C CYS A 81 -0.59 -10.77 -2.12
N GLN A 82 0.18 -11.65 -1.48
CA GLN A 82 0.10 -13.09 -1.73
C GLN A 82 -1.27 -13.67 -1.38
N HIS A 83 -1.84 -13.26 -0.24
CA HIS A 83 -3.19 -13.67 0.15
C HIS A 83 -4.22 -13.32 -0.94
N HIS A 84 -4.19 -12.09 -1.46
CA HIS A 84 -5.10 -11.68 -2.52
C HIS A 84 -4.88 -12.42 -3.83
N LEU A 85 -3.64 -12.71 -4.22
CA LEU A 85 -3.34 -13.56 -5.39
C LEU A 85 -3.95 -14.96 -5.23
N ASN A 86 -3.82 -15.57 -4.05
CA ASN A 86 -4.42 -16.88 -3.78
C ASN A 86 -5.94 -16.82 -3.87
N VAL A 87 -6.58 -15.79 -3.28
CA VAL A 87 -8.03 -15.59 -3.39
C VAL A 87 -8.49 -15.46 -4.84
N ILE A 88 -7.75 -14.71 -5.68
CA ILE A 88 -8.04 -14.58 -7.11
C ILE A 88 -7.94 -15.94 -7.79
N GLN A 89 -6.85 -16.66 -7.55
CA GLN A 89 -6.61 -17.97 -8.14
C GLN A 89 -7.71 -18.97 -7.75
N GLU A 90 -8.02 -19.06 -6.46
CA GLU A 90 -8.94 -20.05 -5.89
C GLU A 90 -10.40 -19.79 -6.28
N ARG A 91 -10.82 -18.52 -6.32
CA ARG A 91 -12.25 -18.19 -6.46
C ARG A 91 -12.66 -17.70 -7.83
N TYR A 92 -11.70 -17.23 -8.63
CA TYR A 92 -12.00 -16.58 -9.90
C TYR A 92 -11.31 -17.22 -11.11
N LEU A 93 -10.21 -17.98 -10.91
CA LEU A 93 -9.47 -18.65 -11.98
C LEU A 93 -9.48 -20.19 -11.89
N ALA A 94 -9.96 -20.76 -10.79
CA ALA A 94 -9.93 -22.22 -10.55
C ALA A 94 -10.85 -23.04 -11.47
N SER A 95 -11.69 -22.42 -12.30
CA SER A 95 -12.66 -23.10 -13.18
C SER A 95 -12.37 -22.95 -14.68
N SER A 96 -11.21 -22.44 -15.06
CA SER A 96 -10.76 -22.40 -16.46
C SER A 96 -9.65 -23.42 -16.68
N ASN A 97 -10.03 -24.69 -16.83
CA ASN A 97 -9.24 -25.75 -17.47
C ASN A 97 -10.18 -26.54 -18.38
#